data_AF-A0A840ZF28-F1
#
_entry.id   AF-A0A840ZF28-F1
#
_cell.length_a   1.000
_cell.length_b   1.000
_cell.length_c   1.000
_cell.angle_alpha   90.00
_cell.angle_beta   90.00
_cell.angle_gamma   90.00
#
_symmetry.space_group_name_H-M   'P 1'
#
loop_
_entity.id
_entity.type
_entity.pdbx_description
1 polymer ?
#
loop_
_entity_poly.entity_id
_entity_poly.type
_entity_poly.pdbx_seq_one_letter_code
_entity_poly.pdbx_strand_id
1 'polypeptide(L)'
;MAFINITNSTDTTVSNNLFYGGDIAIRVRNSQITGENNRFVRVSKAWDVVGTDARLSGNSATGVNVDDAAKSGRVRNGPPLPVQCPRCSSIFPSQQYDFGTSRLSSDSNVEECQICHYPYAKLSDGIFELTKEAVEIIHGSDFTKRQLEAINYASLQFVQGITTDRFYLKAIQSVSKPLAKVLIRARRHAGIVLAALGLAVAVASYIQDRNQNNQNPNARVEQLLEQVLEKTGECRFHTKPQEQSEEHNREEQTSSKPPQGEAPPETGSVKVKPQSLPKARDHRRREKAERRRAFSPRHQKPSSCE
;
A
#
# COMPACT_ATOMS: atom_id res chain seq x y z
N MET A 1 9.69 0.56 -17.35
CA MET A 1 11.16 0.74 -17.18
C MET A 1 11.41 1.58 -15.93
N ALA A 2 12.48 1.35 -15.17
CA ALA A 2 12.80 2.16 -13.99
C ALA A 2 13.84 3.24 -14.32
N PHE A 3 13.77 4.43 -13.70
CA PHE A 3 14.82 5.45 -13.89
C PHE A 3 16.12 5.07 -13.20
N ILE A 4 16.02 4.57 -11.97
CA ILE A 4 17.16 4.09 -11.20
C ILE A 4 16.93 2.61 -10.88
N ASN A 5 17.90 1.76 -11.20
CA ASN A 5 17.95 0.37 -10.74
C ASN A 5 19.17 0.21 -9.83
N ILE A 6 18.94 -0.24 -8.60
CA ILE A 6 19.97 -0.51 -7.59
C ILE A 6 19.88 -2.00 -7.26
N THR A 7 20.99 -2.71 -7.40
CA THR A 7 21.07 -4.17 -7.21
C THR A 7 22.35 -4.55 -6.48
N ASN A 8 22.26 -5.46 -5.51
CA ASN A 8 23.39 -5.99 -4.74
C ASN A 8 24.34 -4.90 -4.21
N SER A 9 23.78 -3.80 -3.70
CA SER A 9 24.54 -2.64 -3.20
C SER A 9 24.29 -2.41 -1.71
N THR A 10 25.31 -1.99 -0.97
CA THR A 10 25.18 -1.59 0.44
C THR A 10 25.26 -0.06 0.56
N ASP A 11 24.68 0.49 1.64
CA ASP A 11 24.79 1.90 2.02
C ASP A 11 24.47 2.93 0.92
N THR A 12 23.56 2.57 -0.01
CA THR A 12 23.21 3.47 -1.10
C THR A 12 22.26 4.54 -0.59
N THR A 13 22.50 5.80 -0.96
CA THR A 13 21.60 6.92 -0.63
C THR A 13 21.12 7.61 -1.90
N VAL A 14 19.81 7.80 -2.02
CA VAL A 14 19.18 8.59 -3.08
C VAL A 14 18.41 9.73 -2.42
N SER A 15 18.88 10.96 -2.61
CA SER A 15 18.28 12.12 -1.93
C SER A 15 18.12 13.35 -2.81
N ASN A 16 17.11 14.15 -2.50
CA ASN A 16 16.84 15.45 -3.12
C ASN A 16 16.62 15.42 -4.65
N ASN A 17 16.08 14.32 -5.17
CA ASN A 17 15.80 14.17 -6.60
C ASN A 17 14.34 14.50 -6.95
N LEU A 18 14.12 15.00 -8.17
CA LEU A 18 12.81 15.12 -8.79
C LEU A 18 12.66 14.09 -9.91
N PHE A 19 11.75 13.15 -9.73
CA PHE A 19 11.37 12.19 -10.77
C PHE A 19 10.04 12.62 -11.38
N TYR A 20 9.99 12.64 -12.71
CA TYR A 20 8.81 13.10 -13.45
C TYR A 20 8.43 12.11 -14.56
N GLY A 21 7.20 11.61 -14.52
CA GLY A 21 6.69 10.63 -15.49
C GLY A 21 7.25 9.23 -15.27
N GLY A 22 6.90 8.29 -16.15
CA GLY A 22 7.47 6.95 -16.19
C GLY A 22 6.85 5.94 -15.21
N ASP A 23 7.19 4.67 -15.42
CA ASP A 23 6.57 3.58 -14.69
C ASP A 23 7.04 3.48 -13.23
N ILE A 24 8.36 3.45 -13.03
CA ILE A 24 8.98 3.21 -11.74
C ILE A 24 10.12 4.22 -11.58
N ALA A 25 10.08 5.04 -10.53
CA ALA A 25 11.18 5.96 -10.27
C ALA A 25 12.43 5.20 -9.83
N ILE A 26 12.33 4.47 -8.72
CA ILE A 26 13.47 3.78 -8.13
C ILE A 26 13.10 2.32 -7.89
N ARG A 27 13.90 1.42 -8.47
CA ARG A 27 13.84 -0.01 -8.23
C ARG A 27 15.06 -0.45 -7.45
N VAL A 28 14.84 -1.19 -6.38
CA VAL A 28 15.86 -1.69 -5.48
C VAL A 28 15.67 -3.20 -5.32
N ARG A 29 16.73 -3.98 -5.52
CA ARG A 29 16.75 -5.43 -5.29
C ARG A 29 17.97 -5.79 -4.47
N ASN A 30 17.78 -6.52 -3.38
CA ASN A 30 18.86 -7.06 -2.55
C ASN A 30 19.91 -5.98 -2.20
N SER A 31 19.47 -4.78 -1.87
CA SER A 31 20.34 -3.63 -1.58
C SER A 31 19.85 -2.80 -0.40
N GLN A 32 20.75 -2.37 0.47
CA GLN A 32 20.42 -1.44 1.56
C GLN A 32 20.33 -0.02 1.00
N ILE A 33 19.18 0.63 1.21
CA ILE A 33 18.87 1.93 0.60
C ILE A 33 18.35 2.93 1.62
N THR A 34 18.87 4.15 1.55
CA THR A 34 18.33 5.33 2.21
C THR A 34 17.76 6.28 1.17
N GLY A 35 16.47 6.59 1.25
CA GLY A 35 15.76 7.46 0.32
C GLY A 35 15.23 8.70 1.02
N GLU A 36 15.78 9.88 0.72
CA GLU A 36 15.47 11.11 1.47
C GLU A 36 15.01 12.27 0.60
N ASN A 37 13.90 12.90 0.97
CA ASN A 37 13.44 14.15 0.35
C ASN A 37 13.30 14.07 -1.19
N ASN A 38 12.98 12.90 -1.73
CA ASN A 38 12.74 12.75 -3.16
C ASN A 38 11.29 13.14 -3.47
N ARG A 39 11.11 13.77 -4.64
CA ARG A 39 9.80 14.17 -5.15
C ARG A 39 9.48 13.39 -6.41
N PHE A 40 8.31 12.75 -6.40
CA PHE A 40 7.80 11.94 -7.50
C PHE A 40 6.55 12.59 -8.06
N VAL A 41 6.54 12.87 -9.35
CA VAL A 41 5.44 13.54 -10.03
C VAL A 41 5.03 12.72 -11.25
N ARG A 42 3.78 12.25 -11.28
CA ARG A 42 3.24 11.47 -12.40
C ARG A 42 4.04 10.19 -12.70
N VAL A 43 4.64 9.60 -11.67
CA VAL A 43 5.23 8.27 -11.76
C VAL A 43 4.17 7.25 -11.39
N SER A 44 4.15 6.07 -12.03
CA SER A 44 3.21 5.03 -11.62
C SER A 44 3.57 4.45 -10.26
N LYS A 45 4.88 4.30 -9.96
CA LYS A 45 5.40 3.84 -8.67
C LYS A 45 6.68 4.62 -8.30
N ALA A 46 6.73 5.16 -7.10
CA ALA A 46 7.91 5.85 -6.59
C ALA A 46 9.01 4.86 -6.19
N TRP A 47 8.64 3.86 -5.38
CA TRP A 47 9.58 2.89 -4.82
C TRP A 47 9.11 1.45 -5.06
N ASP A 48 9.99 0.66 -5.66
CA ASP A 48 9.86 -0.78 -5.89
C ASP A 48 11.03 -1.48 -5.19
N VAL A 49 10.87 -1.86 -3.93
CA VAL A 49 11.96 -2.36 -3.07
C VAL A 49 11.72 -3.82 -2.69
N VAL A 50 12.71 -4.69 -2.90
CA VAL A 50 12.63 -6.12 -2.56
C VAL A 50 13.95 -6.62 -1.96
N GLY A 51 13.85 -7.48 -0.95
CA GLY A 51 14.94 -8.35 -0.50
C GLY A 51 15.90 -7.76 0.54
N THR A 52 15.69 -6.54 1.03
CA THR A 52 16.64 -5.88 1.96
C THR A 52 16.00 -4.74 2.76
N ASP A 53 16.72 -4.25 3.77
CA ASP A 53 16.37 -3.07 4.57
C ASP A 53 16.27 -1.79 3.73
N ALA A 54 15.21 -1.02 3.97
CA ALA A 54 15.04 0.32 3.40
C ALA A 54 14.71 1.34 4.49
N ARG A 55 15.32 2.52 4.38
CA ARG A 55 15.00 3.70 5.18
C ARG A 55 14.53 4.82 4.26
N LEU A 56 13.27 5.21 4.35
CA LEU A 56 12.69 6.24 3.52
C LEU A 56 12.17 7.39 4.38
N SER A 57 12.66 8.60 4.17
CA SER A 57 12.23 9.78 4.91
C SER A 57 11.92 10.99 4.03
N GLY A 58 10.84 11.72 4.34
CA GLY A 58 10.52 13.00 3.71
C GLY A 58 10.18 12.93 2.21
N ASN A 59 9.86 11.75 1.69
CA ASN A 59 9.55 11.59 0.26
C ASN A 59 8.11 12.02 -0.05
N SER A 60 7.88 12.60 -1.23
CA SER A 60 6.55 13.05 -1.67
C SER A 60 6.18 12.53 -3.05
N ALA A 61 4.99 11.93 -3.18
CA ALA A 61 4.49 11.41 -4.45
C ALA A 61 3.15 12.02 -4.85
N THR A 62 3.06 12.59 -6.05
CA THR A 62 1.87 13.30 -6.55
C THR A 62 1.58 12.96 -8.02
N GLY A 63 0.33 13.11 -8.44
CA GLY A 63 -0.13 12.86 -9.80
C GLY A 63 -0.22 11.38 -10.14
N VAL A 64 -0.69 10.56 -9.20
CA VAL A 64 -0.77 9.09 -9.39
C VAL A 64 -1.71 8.77 -10.55
N ASN A 65 -1.21 8.08 -11.57
CA ASN A 65 -2.06 7.55 -12.63
C ASN A 65 -2.57 6.15 -12.21
N VAL A 66 -3.65 6.12 -11.42
CA VAL A 66 -4.21 4.89 -10.84
C VAL A 66 -4.60 3.88 -11.94
N ASP A 67 -5.06 4.39 -13.08
CA ASP A 67 -5.44 3.58 -14.23
C ASP A 67 -4.26 2.82 -14.87
N ASP A 68 -3.05 3.37 -14.79
CA ASP A 68 -1.85 2.73 -15.34
C ASP A 68 -1.29 1.65 -14.41
N ALA A 69 -1.42 1.85 -13.09
CA ALA A 69 -1.01 0.88 -12.09
C ALA A 69 -1.82 -0.43 -12.23
N ALA A 70 -3.14 -0.33 -12.38
CA ALA A 70 -4.04 -1.48 -12.53
C ALA A 70 -3.86 -2.21 -13.87
N LYS A 71 -3.62 -1.49 -14.96
CA LYS A 71 -3.40 -2.09 -16.30
C LYS A 71 -2.07 -2.81 -16.43
N SER A 72 -1.11 -2.52 -15.55
CA SER A 72 0.23 -3.10 -15.67
C SER A 72 0.29 -4.61 -15.37
N GLY A 73 -0.77 -5.21 -14.81
CA GLY A 73 -0.80 -6.64 -14.45
C GLY A 73 0.29 -7.03 -13.43
N ARG A 74 0.90 -6.04 -12.77
CA ARG A 74 2.06 -6.23 -11.89
C ARG A 74 1.60 -6.71 -10.53
N VAL A 75 2.21 -7.81 -10.09
CA VAL A 75 2.09 -8.31 -8.73
C VAL A 75 2.88 -7.38 -7.80
N ARG A 76 2.28 -6.98 -6.69
CA ARG A 76 2.97 -6.21 -5.65
C ARG A 76 3.93 -7.14 -4.92
N ASN A 77 5.14 -6.68 -4.62
CA ASN A 77 6.14 -7.51 -3.92
C ASN A 77 5.77 -7.73 -2.45
N GLY A 78 4.96 -6.83 -1.91
CA GLY A 78 4.37 -7.03 -0.61
C GLY A 78 3.20 -6.08 -0.39
N PRO A 79 2.80 -5.93 0.87
CA PRO A 79 1.70 -5.06 1.18
C PRO A 79 1.81 -3.61 0.74
N PRO A 80 0.66 -2.98 0.39
CA PRO A 80 0.57 -1.54 0.51
C PRO A 80 0.70 -1.12 1.98
N LEU A 81 1.53 -0.11 2.24
CA LEU A 81 1.43 0.62 3.51
C LEU A 81 0.14 1.44 3.56
N PRO A 82 -0.48 1.62 4.74
CA PRO A 82 -1.64 2.47 4.87
C PRO A 82 -1.25 3.94 4.79
N VAL A 83 -2.13 4.72 4.18
CA VAL A 83 -2.00 6.16 4.01
C VAL A 83 -3.24 6.81 4.58
N GLN A 84 -3.06 7.83 5.41
CA GLN A 84 -4.13 8.59 6.02
C GLN A 84 -4.21 9.99 5.40
N CYS A 85 -5.36 10.33 4.83
CA CYS A 85 -5.60 11.70 4.37
C CYS A 85 -6.05 12.58 5.55
N PRO A 86 -5.33 13.66 5.90
CA PRO A 86 -5.77 14.56 6.97
C PRO A 86 -6.96 15.44 6.57
N ARG A 87 -7.27 15.54 5.27
CA ARG A 87 -8.34 16.40 4.76
C ARG A 87 -9.71 15.72 4.78
N CYS A 88 -9.80 14.50 4.26
CA CYS A 88 -11.07 13.75 4.21
C CYS A 88 -11.11 12.57 5.19
N SER A 89 -10.08 12.41 6.03
CA SER A 89 -9.95 11.36 7.05
C SER A 89 -9.98 9.93 6.51
N SER A 90 -9.85 9.74 5.19
CA SER A 90 -9.81 8.41 4.59
C SER A 90 -8.49 7.72 4.87
N ILE A 91 -8.56 6.39 5.03
CA ILE A 91 -7.40 5.51 5.10
C ILE A 91 -7.46 4.60 3.88
N PHE A 92 -6.38 4.54 3.12
CA PHE A 92 -6.32 3.79 1.87
C PHE A 92 -4.92 3.19 1.66
N PRO A 93 -4.80 2.14 0.82
CA PRO A 93 -3.51 1.53 0.52
C PRO A 93 -2.65 2.46 -0.35
N SER A 94 -1.37 2.59 0.00
CA SER A 94 -0.39 3.28 -0.84
C SER A 94 -0.28 2.63 -2.21
N GLN A 95 -0.27 3.46 -3.25
CA GLN A 95 -0.02 3.03 -4.64
C GLN A 95 1.40 3.33 -5.09
N GLN A 96 2.09 4.19 -4.37
CA GLN A 96 3.40 4.72 -4.77
C GLN A 96 4.56 3.92 -4.17
N TYR A 97 4.30 3.18 -3.10
CA TYR A 97 5.30 2.39 -2.43
C TYR A 97 4.92 0.90 -2.45
N ASP A 98 5.84 0.07 -2.92
CA ASP A 98 5.70 -1.38 -2.97
C ASP A 98 6.94 -2.04 -2.34
N PHE A 99 6.75 -2.63 -1.17
CA PHE A 99 7.82 -3.17 -0.33
C PHE A 99 7.66 -4.68 -0.17
N GLY A 100 8.61 -5.42 -0.71
CA GLY A 100 8.89 -6.81 -0.38
C GLY A 100 10.13 -6.89 0.50
N THR A 101 10.13 -6.19 1.63
CA THR A 101 11.30 -6.09 2.54
C THR A 101 10.94 -6.54 3.94
N SER A 102 11.90 -7.11 4.65
CA SER A 102 11.76 -7.57 6.03
C SER A 102 11.76 -6.43 7.06
N ARG A 103 12.46 -5.35 6.73
CA ARG A 103 12.60 -4.16 7.56
C ARG A 103 12.42 -2.91 6.72
N LEU A 104 11.48 -2.09 7.13
CA LEU A 104 11.27 -0.77 6.54
C LEU A 104 11.19 0.27 7.65
N SER A 105 12.04 1.29 7.57
CA SER A 105 11.87 2.50 8.36
C SER A 105 11.27 3.58 7.45
N SER A 106 10.07 4.03 7.76
CA SER A 106 9.37 5.10 7.04
C SER A 106 9.14 6.27 7.99
N ASP A 107 9.44 7.48 7.56
CA ASP A 107 9.22 8.70 8.33
C ASP A 107 8.82 9.87 7.42
N SER A 108 7.74 10.57 7.76
CA SER A 108 7.35 11.83 7.13
C SER A 108 7.16 11.73 5.61
N ASN A 109 6.82 10.54 5.12
CA ASN A 109 6.53 10.32 3.70
C ASN A 109 5.07 10.70 3.41
N VAL A 110 4.83 11.33 2.26
CA VAL A 110 3.49 11.77 1.84
C VAL A 110 3.15 11.32 0.43
N GLU A 111 1.86 11.14 0.17
CA GLU A 111 1.32 10.89 -1.16
C GLU A 111 0.01 11.63 -1.41
N GLU A 112 -0.43 11.66 -2.67
CA GLU A 112 -1.72 12.23 -3.05
C GLU A 112 -2.89 11.32 -2.65
N CYS A 113 -3.90 11.90 -2.00
CA CYS A 113 -5.12 11.20 -1.64
C CYS A 113 -5.92 10.78 -2.88
N GLN A 114 -6.23 9.48 -3.00
CA GLN A 114 -7.02 8.93 -4.10
C GLN A 114 -8.51 9.33 -4.07
N ILE A 115 -9.00 9.87 -2.95
CA ILE A 115 -10.41 10.26 -2.79
C ILE A 115 -10.62 11.76 -3.03
N CYS A 116 -9.80 12.61 -2.39
CA CYS A 116 -9.98 14.06 -2.44
C CYS A 116 -8.82 14.82 -3.10
N HIS A 117 -7.85 14.10 -3.69
CA HIS A 117 -6.67 14.66 -4.38
C HIS A 117 -5.80 15.60 -3.55
N TYR A 118 -5.88 15.51 -2.21
CA TYR A 118 -5.03 16.27 -1.32
C TYR A 118 -3.58 15.73 -1.39
N PRO A 119 -2.57 16.56 -1.70
CA PRO A 119 -1.20 16.09 -2.02
C PRO A 119 -0.36 15.69 -0.80
N TYR A 120 -0.87 15.86 0.42
CA TYR A 120 -0.15 15.60 1.66
C TYR A 120 -0.88 14.55 2.53
N ALA A 121 -1.41 13.50 1.92
CA ALA A 121 -1.86 12.33 2.68
C ALA A 121 -0.63 11.64 3.26
N LYS A 122 -0.65 11.34 4.56
CA LYS A 122 0.52 10.83 5.27
C LYS A 122 0.62 9.33 5.12
N LEU A 123 1.76 8.84 4.63
CA LEU A 123 2.11 7.44 4.73
C LEU A 123 2.33 7.10 6.20
N SER A 124 2.11 5.84 6.58
CA SER A 124 2.33 5.42 7.96
C SER A 124 3.81 5.52 8.32
N ASP A 125 4.10 6.23 9.41
CA ASP A 125 5.44 6.36 9.98
C ASP A 125 5.74 5.20 10.93
N GLY A 126 7.01 4.85 11.04
CA GLY A 126 7.52 3.87 12.00
C GLY A 126 8.55 2.92 11.41
N ILE A 127 9.05 2.06 12.30
CA ILE A 127 9.86 0.91 11.94
C ILE A 127 8.92 -0.29 11.80
N PHE A 128 8.74 -0.74 10.58
CA PHE A 128 8.01 -1.94 10.25
C PHE A 128 8.99 -3.13 10.30
N GLU A 129 9.21 -3.64 11.51
CA GLU A 129 9.92 -4.90 11.81
C GLU A 129 8.92 -6.04 12.09
N LEU A 130 7.80 -6.07 11.35
CA LEU A 130 6.68 -6.98 11.63
C LEU A 130 7.09 -8.46 11.62
N THR A 131 8.02 -8.84 10.74
CA THR A 131 8.51 -10.21 10.65
C THR A 131 9.46 -10.53 11.81
N LYS A 132 10.32 -9.59 12.23
CA LYS A 132 11.28 -9.82 13.31
C LYS A 132 10.60 -9.91 14.68
N GLU A 133 9.67 -9.00 15.03
CA GLU A 133 8.92 -9.11 16.29
C GLU A 133 8.11 -10.42 16.36
N ALA A 134 7.53 -10.86 15.24
CA ALA A 134 6.80 -12.13 15.18
C ALA A 134 7.72 -13.35 15.34
N VAL A 135 8.88 -13.34 14.67
CA VAL A 135 9.90 -14.40 14.76
C VAL A 135 10.49 -14.47 16.17
N GLU A 136 10.82 -13.34 16.79
CA GLU A 136 11.34 -13.30 18.17
C GLU A 136 10.35 -13.88 19.18
N ILE A 137 9.05 -13.61 19.03
CA ILE A 137 8.01 -14.22 19.88
C ILE A 137 7.92 -15.73 19.66
N ILE A 138 8.00 -16.19 18.41
CA ILE A 138 7.99 -17.61 18.07
C ILE A 138 9.21 -18.32 18.64
N HIS A 139 10.40 -17.73 18.54
CA HIS A 139 11.63 -18.31 19.08
C HIS A 139 11.73 -18.23 20.60
N GLY A 140 11.22 -17.15 21.21
CA GLY A 140 11.30 -16.92 22.65
C GLY A 140 10.27 -17.68 23.49
N SER A 141 9.39 -18.47 22.88
CA SER A 141 8.41 -19.27 23.60
C SER A 141 8.42 -20.73 23.16
N ASP A 142 8.15 -21.63 24.11
CA ASP A 142 8.09 -23.08 23.87
C ASP A 142 6.82 -23.46 23.10
N PHE A 143 6.71 -22.98 21.85
CA PHE A 143 5.62 -23.38 20.99
C PHE A 143 5.74 -24.86 20.62
N THR A 144 4.70 -25.60 20.93
CA THR A 144 4.52 -26.96 20.42
C THR A 144 4.27 -26.92 18.90
N LYS A 145 4.66 -28.00 18.20
CA LYS A 145 4.39 -28.15 16.76
C LYS A 145 2.91 -27.90 16.41
N ARG A 146 1.97 -28.37 17.24
CA ARG A 146 0.52 -28.16 17.06
C ARG A 146 0.10 -26.69 17.17
N GLN A 147 0.71 -25.92 18.07
CA GLN A 147 0.42 -24.50 18.21
C GLN A 147 0.91 -23.72 16.99
N LEU A 148 2.07 -24.08 16.45
CA LEU A 148 2.60 -23.52 15.22
C LEU A 148 1.69 -23.86 14.03
N GLU A 149 1.31 -25.13 13.87
CA GLU A 149 0.36 -25.54 12.83
C GLU A 149 -0.97 -24.77 12.92
N ALA A 150 -1.48 -24.54 14.14
CA ALA A 150 -2.69 -23.76 14.38
C ALA A 150 -2.54 -22.28 13.99
N ILE A 151 -1.39 -21.66 14.31
CA ILE A 151 -1.08 -20.29 13.91
C ILE A 151 -0.99 -20.17 12.39
N ASN A 152 -0.28 -21.10 11.74
CA ASN A 152 -0.13 -21.11 10.30
C ASN A 152 -1.48 -21.29 9.60
N TYR A 153 -2.27 -22.27 10.05
CA TYR A 153 -3.61 -22.52 9.52
C TYR A 153 -4.52 -21.29 9.64
N ALA A 154 -4.61 -20.68 10.83
CA ALA A 154 -5.42 -19.49 11.05
C ALA A 154 -4.98 -18.32 10.16
N SER A 155 -3.67 -18.16 9.98
CA SER A 155 -3.09 -17.09 9.17
C SER A 155 -3.36 -17.29 7.67
N LEU A 156 -3.25 -18.52 7.16
CA LEU A 156 -3.59 -18.85 5.77
C LEU A 156 -5.09 -18.64 5.49
N GLN A 157 -5.96 -19.10 6.38
CA GLN A 157 -7.42 -18.89 6.28
C GLN A 157 -7.76 -17.40 6.18
N PHE A 158 -7.03 -16.56 6.94
CA PHE A 158 -7.26 -15.12 6.94
C PHE A 158 -6.73 -14.45 5.67
N VAL A 159 -5.53 -14.81 5.23
CA VAL A 159 -4.95 -14.32 3.97
C VAL A 159 -5.81 -14.69 2.75
N GLN A 160 -6.42 -15.88 2.77
CA GLN A 160 -7.32 -16.36 1.71
C GLN A 160 -8.71 -15.71 1.76
N GLY A 161 -8.99 -14.85 2.75
CA GLY A 161 -10.29 -14.21 2.93
C GLY A 161 -11.40 -15.13 3.42
N ILE A 162 -11.06 -16.34 3.91
CA ILE A 162 -12.04 -17.31 4.42
C ILE A 162 -12.51 -16.92 5.82
N THR A 163 -11.64 -16.28 6.62
CA THR A 163 -11.99 -15.77 7.95
C THR A 163 -11.86 -14.26 8.03
N THR A 164 -12.53 -13.63 9.01
CA THR A 164 -12.47 -12.19 9.24
C THR A 164 -11.41 -11.83 10.27
N ASP A 165 -10.99 -10.56 10.32
CA ASP A 165 -10.02 -10.02 11.30
C ASP A 165 -10.32 -10.47 12.73
N ARG A 166 -11.60 -10.43 13.11
CA ARG A 166 -12.04 -10.72 14.48
C ARG A 166 -11.84 -12.19 14.83
N PHE A 167 -12.18 -13.09 13.91
CA PHE A 167 -12.02 -14.52 14.10
C PHE A 167 -10.56 -14.93 14.03
N TYR A 168 -9.79 -14.34 13.11
CA TYR A 168 -8.35 -14.54 13.02
C TYR A 168 -7.63 -14.15 14.31
N LEU A 169 -7.85 -12.93 14.82
CA LEU A 169 -7.24 -12.48 16.07
C LEU A 169 -7.62 -13.35 17.26
N LYS A 170 -8.88 -13.79 17.33
CA LYS A 170 -9.35 -14.69 18.39
C LYS A 170 -8.67 -16.06 18.30
N ALA A 171 -8.48 -16.58 17.09
CA ALA A 171 -7.76 -17.84 16.85
C ALA A 171 -6.30 -17.72 17.30
N ILE A 172 -5.58 -16.67 16.88
CA ILE A 172 -4.19 -16.47 17.32
C ILE A 172 -4.11 -16.23 18.82
N GLN A 173 -5.03 -15.47 19.40
CA GLN A 173 -5.06 -15.21 20.85
C GLN A 173 -5.28 -16.48 21.68
N SER A 174 -6.02 -17.46 21.13
CA SER A 174 -6.22 -18.76 21.77
C SER A 174 -4.94 -19.60 21.82
N VAL A 175 -4.02 -19.36 20.89
CA VAL A 175 -2.71 -20.04 20.83
C VAL A 175 -1.65 -19.27 21.60
N SER A 176 -1.55 -17.95 21.39
CA SER A 176 -0.58 -17.06 22.04
C SER A 176 -1.13 -15.64 22.19
N LYS A 177 -1.34 -15.23 23.45
CA LYS A 177 -1.74 -13.86 23.80
C LYS A 177 -0.69 -12.82 23.40
N PRO A 178 0.63 -13.03 23.63
CA PRO A 178 1.66 -12.09 23.18
C PRO A 178 1.62 -11.85 21.67
N LEU A 179 1.51 -12.92 20.88
CA LEU A 179 1.47 -12.84 19.42
C LEU A 179 0.22 -12.10 18.92
N ALA A 180 -0.94 -12.39 19.51
CA ALA A 180 -2.17 -11.66 19.21
C ALA A 180 -2.05 -10.16 19.54
N LYS A 181 -1.35 -9.78 20.62
CA LYS A 181 -1.09 -8.36 20.91
C LYS A 181 -0.27 -7.68 19.82
N VAL A 182 0.74 -8.35 19.26
CA VAL A 182 1.51 -7.82 18.10
C VAL A 182 0.60 -7.63 16.90
N LEU A 183 -0.21 -8.64 16.57
CA LEU A 183 -1.15 -8.55 15.45
C LEU A 183 -2.22 -7.47 15.65
N ILE A 184 -2.70 -7.25 16.88
CA ILE A 184 -3.61 -6.15 17.20
C ILE A 184 -2.92 -4.79 17.02
N ARG A 185 -1.65 -4.66 17.41
CA ARG A 185 -0.85 -3.45 17.14
C ARG A 185 -0.67 -3.26 15.63
N ALA A 186 -0.32 -4.31 14.89
CA ALA A 186 -0.20 -4.28 13.44
C ALA A 186 -1.52 -3.93 12.74
N ARG A 187 -2.67 -4.36 13.29
CA ARG A 187 -3.99 -3.96 12.80
C ARG A 187 -4.22 -2.45 12.89
N ARG A 188 -3.72 -1.79 13.93
CA ARG A 188 -3.88 -0.34 14.13
C ARG A 188 -3.02 0.50 13.19
N HIS A 189 -1.89 -0.04 12.73
CA HIS A 189 -0.86 0.77 12.07
C HIS A 189 -0.45 0.29 10.66
N ALA A 190 -0.76 -0.95 10.25
CA ALA A 190 -0.16 -1.54 9.06
C ALA A 190 -1.08 -2.45 8.21
N GLY A 191 -2.20 -2.95 8.74
CA GLY A 191 -3.06 -3.90 8.04
C GLY A 191 -2.75 -5.34 8.45
N ILE A 192 -3.68 -5.93 9.20
CA ILE A 192 -3.51 -7.21 9.88
C ILE A 192 -3.21 -8.40 8.94
N VAL A 193 -3.62 -8.31 7.67
CA VAL A 193 -3.43 -9.36 6.63
C VAL A 193 -1.96 -9.67 6.41
N LEU A 194 -1.10 -8.68 6.63
CA LEU A 194 0.31 -8.72 6.30
C LEU A 194 1.14 -9.28 7.44
N ALA A 195 0.77 -8.86 8.65
CA ALA A 195 1.26 -9.48 9.85
C ALA A 195 0.83 -10.95 9.90
N ALA A 196 -0.37 -11.29 9.41
CA ALA A 196 -0.80 -12.68 9.28
C ALA A 196 0.00 -13.45 8.25
N LEU A 197 0.23 -12.89 7.06
CA LEU A 197 1.01 -13.56 6.02
C LEU A 197 2.47 -13.79 6.46
N GLY A 198 3.13 -12.76 7.00
CA GLY A 198 4.47 -12.90 7.55
C GLY A 198 4.54 -13.96 8.66
N LEU A 199 3.49 -14.04 9.48
CA LEU A 199 3.38 -15.05 10.53
C LEU A 199 3.20 -16.47 9.98
N ALA A 200 2.33 -16.65 8.98
CA ALA A 200 2.11 -17.94 8.33
C ALA A 200 3.43 -18.52 7.80
N VAL A 201 4.19 -17.69 7.09
CA VAL A 201 5.43 -18.15 6.48
C VAL A 201 6.53 -18.36 7.51
N ALA A 202 6.71 -17.47 8.50
CA ALA A 202 7.67 -17.67 9.59
C ALA A 202 7.42 -19.01 10.31
N VAL A 203 6.15 -19.34 10.53
CA VAL A 203 5.77 -20.58 11.22
C VAL A 203 5.94 -21.82 10.34
N ALA A 204 5.55 -21.77 9.07
CA ALA A 204 5.75 -22.87 8.13
C ALA A 204 7.24 -23.22 7.99
N SER A 205 8.08 -22.19 7.91
CA SER A 205 9.53 -22.31 7.86
C SER A 205 10.11 -22.92 9.14
N TYR A 206 9.66 -22.50 10.32
CA TYR A 206 10.09 -23.09 11.59
C TYR A 206 9.70 -24.57 11.72
N ILE A 207 8.49 -24.93 11.28
CA ILE A 207 8.04 -26.34 11.27
C ILE A 207 8.93 -27.18 10.33
N GLN A 208 9.28 -26.64 9.16
CA GLN A 208 10.14 -27.29 8.18
C GLN A 208 11.58 -27.45 8.70
N ASP A 209 12.11 -26.44 9.39
CA ASP A 209 13.44 -26.44 10.03
C ASP A 209 13.54 -27.48 11.16
N ARG A 210 12.54 -27.54 12.05
CA ARG A 210 12.49 -28.56 13.12
C ARG A 210 12.42 -30.00 12.59
N ASN A 211 11.94 -30.19 11.37
CA ASN A 211 11.95 -31.49 10.70
C ASN A 211 13.30 -31.77 9.98
N GLN A 212 14.11 -30.74 9.68
CA GLN A 212 15.41 -30.83 9.02
C GLN A 212 16.54 -30.56 10.04
N ASN A 213 16.91 -31.60 10.76
CA ASN A 213 17.68 -31.62 12.01
C ASN A 213 19.13 -31.05 12.02
N ASN A 214 19.53 -30.06 11.21
CA ASN A 214 20.89 -29.47 11.25
C ASN A 214 21.00 -28.11 10.54
N GLN A 215 21.20 -27.03 11.31
CA GLN A 215 22.21 -25.95 11.13
C GLN A 215 21.81 -24.64 11.85
N ASN A 216 22.83 -23.81 12.10
CA ASN A 216 22.84 -22.58 12.92
C ASN A 216 21.59 -21.67 12.73
N PRO A 217 20.79 -21.43 13.79
CA PRO A 217 19.48 -20.78 13.66
C PRO A 217 19.54 -19.32 13.17
N ASN A 218 20.60 -18.58 13.50
CA ASN A 218 20.65 -17.13 13.22
C ASN A 218 20.95 -16.79 11.75
N ALA A 219 21.82 -17.55 11.07
CA ALA A 219 22.09 -17.35 9.64
C ALA A 219 20.90 -17.77 8.75
N ARG A 220 20.01 -18.60 9.30
CA ARG A 220 18.87 -19.15 8.58
C ARG A 220 17.61 -18.32 8.75
N VAL A 221 17.46 -17.55 9.84
CA VAL A 221 16.39 -16.55 9.97
C VAL A 221 16.45 -15.52 8.85
N GLU A 222 17.65 -15.10 8.43
CA GLU A 222 17.82 -14.20 7.27
C GLU A 222 17.42 -14.87 5.94
N GLN A 223 17.83 -16.12 5.71
CA GLN A 223 17.36 -16.92 4.56
C GLN A 223 15.85 -17.19 4.56
N LEU A 224 15.26 -17.37 5.75
CA LEU A 224 13.83 -17.58 5.91
C LEU A 224 13.07 -16.28 5.67
N LEU A 225 13.59 -15.13 6.11
CA LEU A 225 13.11 -13.82 5.73
C LEU A 225 13.12 -13.67 4.20
N GLU A 226 14.22 -14.03 3.53
CA GLU A 226 14.31 -14.01 2.07
C GLU A 226 13.28 -14.94 1.41
N GLN A 227 13.12 -16.19 1.89
CA GLN A 227 12.10 -17.12 1.38
C GLN A 227 10.67 -16.63 1.66
N VAL A 228 10.44 -15.96 2.78
CA VAL A 228 9.15 -15.32 3.09
C VAL A 228 8.89 -14.25 2.07
N LEU A 229 9.85 -13.37 1.80
CA LEU A 229 9.71 -12.30 0.81
C LEU A 229 9.52 -12.85 -0.61
N GLU A 230 10.19 -13.94 -0.96
CA GLU A 230 10.05 -14.62 -2.24
C GLU A 230 8.65 -15.26 -2.39
N LYS A 231 8.20 -16.05 -1.41
CA LYS A 231 6.88 -16.72 -1.44
C LYS A 231 5.70 -15.79 -1.22
N THR A 232 5.88 -14.69 -0.48
CA THR A 232 4.84 -13.65 -0.37
C THR A 232 4.67 -12.89 -1.68
N GLY A 233 5.72 -12.79 -2.51
CA GLY A 233 5.62 -12.36 -3.90
C GLY A 233 4.83 -13.33 -4.79
N GLU A 234 4.77 -14.61 -4.45
CA GLU A 234 4.02 -15.65 -5.21
C GLU A 234 2.54 -15.80 -4.76
N CYS A 235 2.21 -15.38 -3.53
CA CYS A 235 0.84 -15.39 -3.02
C CYS A 235 -0.03 -14.34 -3.73
N ARG A 236 -0.66 -14.75 -4.83
CA ARG A 236 -1.69 -13.97 -5.54
C ARG A 236 -2.86 -13.67 -4.61
N PHE A 237 -2.96 -12.42 -4.16
CA PHE A 237 -4.17 -11.91 -3.53
C PHE A 237 -5.28 -11.79 -4.58
N HIS A 238 -6.08 -12.84 -4.73
CA HIS A 238 -7.34 -12.75 -5.45
C HIS A 238 -8.37 -12.03 -4.57
N THR A 239 -8.32 -10.70 -4.54
CA THR A 239 -9.50 -9.92 -4.16
C THR A 239 -10.50 -10.02 -5.31
N LYS A 240 -11.36 -11.05 -5.27
CA LYS A 240 -12.61 -10.99 -6.03
C LYS A 240 -13.40 -9.81 -5.46
N PRO A 241 -13.88 -8.86 -6.29
CA PRO A 241 -14.90 -7.93 -5.86
C PRO A 241 -16.05 -8.76 -5.31
N GLN A 242 -16.41 -8.52 -4.05
CA GLN A 242 -17.57 -9.13 -3.45
C GLN A 242 -18.79 -8.49 -4.11
N GLU A 243 -19.26 -9.09 -5.21
CA GLU A 243 -20.60 -8.83 -5.72
C GLU A 243 -21.57 -9.12 -4.58
N GLN A 244 -22.23 -8.06 -4.13
CA GLN A 244 -23.29 -8.14 -3.15
C GLN A 244 -24.38 -9.02 -3.75
N SER A 245 -24.51 -10.23 -3.18
CA SER A 245 -25.69 -11.07 -3.33
C SER A 245 -26.86 -10.33 -2.70
N GLU A 246 -27.55 -9.53 -3.52
CA GLU A 246 -28.93 -9.12 -3.30
C GLU A 246 -29.83 -10.32 -3.64
N GLU A 247 -29.85 -11.34 -2.79
CA GLU A 247 -30.77 -12.46 -2.99
C GLU A 247 -31.23 -13.07 -1.65
N HIS A 248 -31.73 -12.23 -0.75
CA HIS A 248 -32.64 -12.69 0.31
C HIS A 248 -33.46 -11.54 0.88
N ASN A 249 -34.58 -11.23 0.21
CA ASN A 249 -35.82 -10.73 0.80
C ASN A 249 -36.88 -10.65 -0.30
N ARG A 250 -37.39 -11.80 -0.72
CA ARG A 250 -38.63 -11.87 -1.50
C ARG A 250 -39.37 -13.14 -1.15
N GLU A 251 -40.12 -13.09 -0.06
CA GLU A 251 -41.34 -13.87 0.10
C GLU A 251 -42.24 -13.20 1.14
N GLU A 252 -43.55 -13.33 0.91
CA GLU A 252 -44.70 -12.78 1.64
C GLU A 252 -45.08 -11.30 1.40
N GLN A 253 -45.83 -11.07 0.32
CA GLN A 253 -47.14 -10.42 0.46
C GLN A 253 -48.09 -10.76 -0.70
N THR A 254 -49.24 -11.28 -0.28
CA THR A 254 -50.36 -11.79 -1.06
C THR A 254 -51.21 -10.68 -1.70
N SER A 255 -51.68 -10.98 -2.91
CA SER A 255 -53.06 -10.76 -3.41
C SER A 255 -53.75 -9.41 -3.15
N SER A 256 -53.83 -8.57 -4.20
CA SER A 256 -55.10 -8.07 -4.77
C SER A 256 -54.86 -7.04 -5.90
N LYS A 257 -55.77 -7.03 -6.88
CA LYS A 257 -55.83 -6.23 -8.13
C LYS A 257 -57.25 -5.62 -8.19
N PRO A 258 -57.58 -4.58 -9.00
CA PRO A 258 -56.97 -3.29 -9.38
C PRO A 258 -57.92 -2.10 -9.01
N PRO A 259 -57.75 -0.84 -9.50
CA PRO A 259 -58.16 -0.47 -10.87
C PRO A 259 -57.21 0.51 -11.61
N GLN A 260 -57.44 0.60 -12.92
CA GLN A 260 -56.82 1.49 -13.89
C GLN A 260 -57.05 2.97 -13.54
N GLY A 261 -56.03 3.80 -13.78
CA GLY A 261 -56.11 5.26 -13.69
C GLY A 261 -55.02 5.93 -14.53
N GLU A 262 -55.46 6.49 -15.65
CA GLU A 262 -55.01 7.66 -16.41
C GLU A 262 -53.54 8.13 -16.40
N ALA A 263 -53.05 8.36 -17.62
CA ALA A 263 -51.74 8.94 -17.93
C ALA A 263 -51.67 10.45 -17.59
N PRO A 264 -50.57 10.95 -17.02
CA PRO A 264 -50.27 12.37 -16.98
C PRO A 264 -49.44 12.83 -18.20
N PRO A 265 -49.53 14.13 -18.56
CA PRO A 265 -49.07 14.67 -19.84
C PRO A 265 -47.57 14.97 -19.87
N GLU A 266 -47.08 15.04 -21.12
CA GLU A 266 -45.74 15.41 -21.54
C GLU A 266 -45.21 16.66 -20.81
N THR A 267 -44.11 16.49 -20.06
CA THR A 267 -43.31 17.61 -19.56
C THR A 267 -42.21 17.93 -20.56
N GLY A 268 -42.24 19.16 -21.06
CA GLY A 268 -41.36 19.68 -22.10
C GLY A 268 -39.89 19.58 -21.75
N SER A 269 -39.12 19.05 -22.69
CA SER A 269 -37.66 19.03 -22.65
C SER A 269 -37.11 20.41 -22.98
N VAL A 270 -36.64 21.13 -21.96
CA VAL A 270 -35.84 22.34 -22.15
C VAL A 270 -34.46 21.93 -22.67
N LYS A 271 -34.18 22.24 -23.94
CA LYS A 271 -32.83 22.15 -24.53
C LYS A 271 -31.89 23.15 -23.85
N VAL A 272 -31.20 22.72 -22.80
CA VAL A 272 -30.05 23.45 -22.25
C VAL A 272 -28.91 23.31 -23.25
N LYS A 273 -28.51 24.42 -23.88
CA LYS A 273 -27.31 24.48 -24.72
C LYS A 273 -26.10 24.16 -23.84
N PRO A 274 -25.24 23.19 -24.19
CA PRO A 274 -24.03 22.93 -23.43
C PRO A 274 -23.13 24.17 -23.51
N GLN A 275 -22.88 24.80 -22.35
CA GLN A 275 -21.80 25.78 -22.23
C GLN A 275 -20.49 25.07 -22.57
N SER A 276 -19.85 25.49 -23.65
CA SER A 276 -18.56 24.96 -24.08
C SER A 276 -17.54 25.23 -22.97
N LEU A 277 -17.12 24.18 -22.28
CA LEU A 277 -15.98 24.24 -21.37
C LEU A 277 -14.79 24.84 -22.13
N PRO A 278 -14.05 25.80 -21.54
CA PRO A 278 -12.89 26.40 -22.17
C PRO A 278 -11.93 25.30 -22.58
N LYS A 279 -11.54 25.30 -23.86
CA LYS A 279 -10.68 24.26 -24.45
C LYS A 279 -9.43 24.16 -23.59
N ALA A 280 -9.04 22.94 -23.20
CA ALA A 280 -7.88 22.65 -22.33
C ALA A 280 -6.57 23.34 -22.78
N ARG A 281 -6.49 23.75 -24.06
CA ARG A 281 -5.42 24.55 -24.63
C ARG A 281 -5.29 25.96 -24.01
N ASP A 282 -6.39 26.61 -23.66
CA ASP A 282 -6.39 27.97 -23.11
C ASP A 282 -5.95 27.98 -21.65
N HIS A 283 -6.33 26.95 -20.89
CA HIS A 283 -5.83 26.75 -19.52
C HIS A 283 -4.31 26.55 -19.50
N ARG A 284 -3.79 25.69 -20.38
CA ARG A 284 -2.33 25.45 -20.52
C ARG A 284 -1.57 26.72 -20.95
N ARG A 285 -2.17 27.57 -21.80
CA ARG A 285 -1.58 28.86 -22.18
C ARG A 285 -1.51 29.83 -21.00
N ARG A 286 -2.55 29.89 -20.16
CA ARG A 286 -2.58 30.74 -18.96
C ARG A 286 -1.54 30.33 -17.92
N GLU A 287 -1.46 29.04 -17.57
CA GLU A 287 -0.45 28.55 -16.62
C GLU A 287 0.99 28.81 -17.08
N LYS A 288 1.27 28.62 -18.38
CA LYS A 288 2.60 28.87 -18.93
C LYS A 288 2.97 30.36 -18.90
N ALA A 289 1.99 31.25 -19.06
CA ALA A 289 2.19 32.70 -18.95
C ALA A 289 2.47 33.14 -17.51
N GLU A 290 1.76 32.57 -16.53
CA GLU A 290 2.01 32.85 -15.10
C GLU A 290 3.39 32.37 -14.65
N ARG A 291 3.81 31.16 -15.07
CA ARG A 291 5.17 30.68 -14.80
C ARG A 291 6.24 31.62 -15.35
N ARG A 292 6.06 32.17 -16.55
CA ARG A 292 7.03 33.13 -17.13
C ARG A 292 7.10 34.44 -16.34
N ARG A 293 5.98 34.87 -15.73
CA ARG A 293 5.96 36.05 -14.85
C ARG A 293 6.65 35.78 -13.52
N ALA A 294 6.46 34.60 -12.95
CA ALA A 294 7.06 34.23 -11.66
C ALA A 294 8.59 34.09 -11.73
N PHE A 295 9.12 33.64 -12.88
CA PHE A 295 10.56 33.38 -13.06
C PHE A 295 11.29 34.42 -13.91
N SER A 296 10.65 35.53 -14.29
CA SER A 296 11.37 36.64 -14.91
C SER A 296 12.23 37.33 -13.85
N PRO A 297 13.56 37.43 -14.03
CA PRO A 297 14.41 38.17 -13.13
C PRO A 297 13.89 39.60 -13.02
N ARG A 298 13.49 40.02 -11.83
CA ARG A 298 13.22 41.44 -11.58
C ARG A 298 14.54 42.16 -11.83
N HIS A 299 14.64 42.91 -12.92
CA HIS A 299 15.71 43.90 -13.09
C HIS A 299 15.63 44.86 -11.91
N GLN A 300 16.45 44.60 -10.89
CA GLN A 300 16.71 45.56 -9.84
C GLN A 300 17.44 46.71 -10.50
N LYS A 301 16.80 47.89 -10.52
CA LYS A 301 17.46 49.13 -10.90
C LYS A 301 18.66 49.31 -9.95
N PRO A 302 19.86 49.63 -10.47
CA PRO A 302 20.99 49.93 -9.60
C PRO A 302 20.64 51.15 -8.74
N SER A 303 20.76 50.99 -7.42
CA SER A 303 20.64 52.11 -6.49
C SER A 303 21.90 52.97 -6.63
N SER A 304 21.75 54.16 -7.20
CA SER A 304 22.75 55.22 -7.12
C SER A 304 22.94 55.60 -5.65
N CYS A 305 24.15 55.39 -5.13
CA CYS A 305 24.58 56.00 -3.88
C CYS A 305 25.08 57.41 -4.20
N GLU A 306 24.45 58.42 -3.61
CA GLU A 306 25.03 59.73 -3.30
C GLU A 306 25.15 59.84 -1.77
#